data_AF-A0A927MP26-F1
#
_entry.id   AF-A0A927MP26-F1
#
_cell.length_a   1.000
_cell.length_b   1.000
_cell.length_c   1.000
_cell.angle_alpha   90.00
_cell.angle_beta   90.00
_cell.angle_gamma   90.00
#
_symmetry.space_group_name_H-M   'P 1'
#
loop_
_entity.id
_entity.type
_entity.pdbx_description
1 polymer ?
#
loop_
_entity_poly.entity_id
_entity_poly.type
_entity_poly.pdbx_seq_one_letter_code
_entity_poly.pdbx_strand_id
1 'polypeptide(L)' 'MDSAAGNEHVAGAAIGVGAAEAQRRQLTDADVRAIIENEVRERTAAAAEYERLGRGDAAERLRSEAEVLSRHLRPTP' A
#
# COMPACT_ATOMS: atom_id res chain seq x y z
N MET A 1 -0.24 42.70 12.89
CA MET A 1 -0.20 41.95 11.62
C MET A 1 0.90 40.93 11.81
N ASP A 2 0.63 39.90 12.60
CA ASP A 2 0.01 38.63 12.20
C ASP A 2 0.90 37.80 11.27
N SER A 3 0.99 36.52 11.64
CA SER A 3 2.02 35.54 11.33
C SER A 3 1.89 34.96 9.93
N ALA A 4 3.03 34.57 9.35
CA ALA A 4 3.11 33.40 8.48
C ALA A 4 4.28 32.53 8.95
N ALA A 5 4.02 31.76 10.01
CA ALA A 5 4.72 30.52 10.24
C ALA A 5 4.34 29.54 9.12
N GLY A 6 5.27 28.66 8.74
CA GLY A 6 4.87 27.33 8.26
C GLY A 6 5.59 26.81 7.03
N ASN A 7 6.76 26.23 7.29
CA ASN A 7 7.05 24.87 6.83
C ASN A 7 7.37 24.65 5.33
N GLU A 8 8.46 25.26 4.85
CA GLU A 8 9.29 24.61 3.83
C GLU A 8 10.39 23.75 4.48
N HIS A 9 10.02 22.94 5.47
CA HIS A 9 10.91 21.91 5.98
C HIS A 9 10.86 20.72 5.02
N VAL A 10 11.60 20.80 3.90
CA VAL A 10 11.94 19.60 3.13
C VAL A 10 12.86 18.79 4.01
N ALA A 11 12.30 17.80 4.71
CA ALA A 11 13.05 16.88 5.54
C ALA A 11 14.13 16.18 4.69
N GLY A 12 15.39 16.58 4.90
CA GLY A 12 16.53 15.74 4.59
C GLY A 12 16.97 15.65 3.12
N ALA A 13 17.05 16.77 2.39
CA ALA A 13 17.98 16.83 1.26
C ALA A 13 19.41 16.92 1.80
N ALA A 14 19.92 15.80 2.35
CA ALA A 14 21.31 15.68 2.71
C ALA A 14 22.14 15.81 1.43
N ILE A 15 22.87 16.93 1.30
CA ILE A 15 23.93 17.08 0.29
C ILE A 15 25.11 16.22 0.77
N GLY A 16 25.02 14.96 0.45
CA GLY A 16 25.99 13.91 0.72
C GLY A 16 25.47 12.67 0.02
N VAL A 17 26.33 11.88 -0.60
CA VAL A 17 25.96 10.65 -1.32
C VAL A 17 25.45 9.60 -0.31
N GLY A 18 24.24 9.80 0.22
CA GLY A 18 23.67 9.09 1.36
C GLY A 18 22.30 8.44 1.11
N ALA A 19 21.78 8.59 -0.10
CA ALA A 19 20.70 7.77 -0.66
C ALA A 19 21.04 7.56 -2.14
N ALA A 20 22.01 6.69 -2.42
CA ALA A 20 22.14 6.21 -3.79
C ALA A 20 20.84 5.48 -4.13
N GLU A 21 20.16 5.91 -5.21
CA GLU A 21 19.03 5.18 -5.78
C GLU A 21 19.41 3.69 -5.86
N ALA A 22 18.72 2.86 -5.07
CA ALA A 22 18.95 1.42 -5.10
C ALA A 22 18.56 0.90 -6.49
N GLN A 23 19.32 -0.07 -7.02
CA GLN A 23 18.98 -0.63 -8.32
C GLN A 23 17.57 -1.22 -8.27
N ARG A 24 16.68 -0.69 -9.13
CA ARG A 24 15.30 -1.19 -9.22
C ARG A 24 15.30 -2.68 -9.55
N ARG A 25 14.70 -3.48 -8.65
CA ARG A 25 14.49 -4.91 -8.87
C ARG A 25 13.49 -5.12 -10.00
N GLN A 26 13.87 -5.92 -11.00
CA GLN A 26 12.94 -6.42 -12.01
C GLN A 26 12.15 -7.59 -11.40
N LEU A 27 10.82 -7.54 -11.49
CA LEU A 27 9.93 -8.57 -10.98
C LEU A 27 9.47 -9.45 -12.14
N THR A 28 9.43 -10.76 -11.89
CA THR A 28 8.78 -11.71 -12.79
C THR A 28 7.26 -11.68 -12.59
N ASP A 29 6.50 -12.23 -13.55
CA ASP A 29 5.04 -12.38 -13.39
C ASP A 29 4.68 -13.23 -12.16
N ALA A 30 5.52 -14.20 -11.82
CA ALA A 30 5.36 -15.01 -10.60
C ALA A 30 5.56 -14.17 -9.33
N ASP A 31 6.57 -13.28 -9.32
CA ASP A 31 6.78 -12.34 -8.20
C ASP A 31 5.58 -11.40 -8.06
N VAL A 32 5.09 -10.84 -9.17
CA VAL A 32 3.93 -9.95 -9.19
C VAL A 32 2.69 -10.68 -8.66
N ARG A 33 2.45 -11.91 -9.12
CA ARG A 33 1.34 -12.75 -8.63
C ARG A 33 1.45 -13.00 -7.13
N ALA A 34 2.62 -13.37 -6.62
CA ALA A 34 2.83 -13.62 -5.21
C ALA A 34 2.59 -12.37 -4.35
N ILE A 35 2.98 -11.19 -4.85
CA ILE A 35 2.69 -9.91 -4.20
C ILE A 35 1.18 -9.70 -4.14
N ILE A 36 0.46 -9.80 -5.27
CA ILE A 36 -0.99 -9.57 -5.30
C ILE A 36 -1.73 -10.56 -4.39
N GLU A 37 -1.32 -11.84 -4.36
CA GLU A 37 -1.87 -12.83 -3.43
C GLU A 37 -1.66 -12.44 -1.97
N ASN A 38 -0.49 -11.89 -1.63
CA ASN A 38 -0.22 -11.39 -0.30
C ASN A 38 -1.11 -10.19 0.06
N GLU A 39 -1.22 -9.22 -0.84
CA GLU A 39 -2.04 -8.03 -0.65
C GLU A 39 -3.54 -8.36 -0.46
N VAL A 40 -4.05 -9.39 -1.14
CA VAL A 40 -5.42 -9.90 -0.94
C VAL A 40 -5.59 -10.50 0.46
N ARG A 41 -4.63 -11.32 0.91
CA ARG A 41 -4.67 -11.94 2.24
C ARG A 41 -4.64 -10.89 3.34
N GLU A 42 -3.74 -9.92 3.23
CA GLU A 42 -3.58 -8.86 4.24
C GLU A 42 -4.84 -8.00 4.36
N ARG A 43 -5.43 -7.56 3.25
CA ARG A 43 -6.69 -6.78 3.27
C ARG A 43 -7.85 -7.56 3.83
N THR A 44 -7.95 -8.84 3.50
CA THR A 44 -9.01 -9.72 4.03
C THR A 44 -8.86 -9.90 5.54
N ALA A 45 -7.64 -10.12 6.03
CA ALA A 45 -7.36 -10.24 7.47
C ALA A 45 -7.65 -8.92 8.21
N ALA A 46 -7.22 -7.79 7.65
CA ALA A 46 -7.49 -6.47 8.22
C ALA A 46 -8.99 -6.16 8.25
N ALA A 47 -9.74 -6.51 7.22
CA ALA A 47 -11.20 -6.36 7.20
C ALA A 47 -11.86 -7.16 8.32
N ALA A 48 -11.45 -8.40 8.55
CA ALA A 48 -11.97 -9.24 9.63
C ALA A 48 -11.69 -8.64 11.01
N GLU A 49 -10.51 -8.03 11.21
CA GLU A 49 -10.20 -7.36 12.46
C GLU A 49 -11.01 -6.07 12.65
N TYR A 50 -11.20 -5.28 11.59
CA TYR A 50 -12.06 -4.10 11.67
C TYR A 50 -13.51 -4.45 11.95
N GLU A 51 -14.02 -5.55 11.38
CA GLU A 51 -15.35 -6.07 11.68
C GLU A 51 -15.49 -6.41 13.18
N ARG A 52 -14.51 -7.13 13.74
CA ARG A 52 -14.47 -7.45 15.19
C ARG A 52 -14.44 -6.21 16.09
N LEU A 53 -13.84 -5.13 15.62
CA LEU A 53 -13.76 -3.84 16.32
C LEU A 53 -14.99 -2.94 16.07
N GLY A 54 -16.02 -3.41 15.36
CA GLY A 54 -17.24 -2.66 15.06
C GLY A 54 -17.06 -1.57 14.00
N ARG A 55 -15.98 -1.63 13.20
CA ARG A 55 -15.64 -0.66 12.17
C ARG A 55 -16.07 -1.15 10.78
N GLY A 56 -17.38 -1.35 10.61
CA GLY A 56 -18.00 -1.94 9.41
C GLY A 56 -17.60 -1.26 8.09
N ASP A 57 -17.73 0.06 7.98
CA ASP A 57 -17.39 0.80 6.76
C ASP A 57 -15.92 0.58 6.32
N ALA A 58 -14.99 0.53 7.28
CA ALA A 58 -13.59 0.28 7.00
C ALA A 58 -13.35 -1.17 6.55
N ALA A 59 -14.07 -2.12 7.16
CA ALA A 59 -14.02 -3.53 6.78
C ALA A 59 -14.59 -3.74 5.37
N GLU A 60 -15.72 -3.12 5.03
CA GLU A 60 -16.32 -3.19 3.69
C GLU A 60 -15.40 -2.63 2.63
N ARG A 61 -14.79 -1.46 2.86
CA ARG A 61 -13.82 -0.88 1.92
C ARG A 61 -12.67 -1.84 1.62
N LEU A 62 -12.08 -2.44 2.66
CA LEU A 62 -10.97 -3.39 2.49
C LEU A 62 -11.39 -4.68 1.77
N ARG A 63 -12.62 -5.15 2.00
CA ARG A 63 -13.19 -6.27 1.25
C ARG A 63 -13.31 -5.93 -0.24
N SER A 64 -13.82 -4.74 -0.58
CA SER A 64 -13.93 -4.29 -1.97
C SER A 64 -12.55 -4.15 -2.63
N GLU A 65 -11.55 -3.62 -1.94
CA GLU A 65 -10.17 -3.55 -2.44
C GLU A 65 -9.59 -4.95 -2.71
N ALA A 66 -9.74 -5.89 -1.76
CA ALA A 66 -9.30 -7.27 -1.92
C ALA A 66 -10.00 -7.97 -3.10
N GLU A 67 -11.28 -7.68 -3.33
CA GLU A 67 -12.02 -8.21 -4.47
C GLU A 67 -11.43 -7.71 -5.79
N VAL A 68 -11.13 -6.40 -5.90
CA VAL A 68 -10.50 -5.81 -7.09
C VAL A 68 -9.15 -6.49 -7.37
N LEU A 69 -8.30 -6.63 -6.35
CA LEU A 69 -6.99 -7.29 -6.50
C LEU A 69 -7.14 -8.76 -6.93
N SER A 70 -8.11 -9.48 -6.38
CA SER A 70 -8.37 -10.88 -6.73
C SER A 70 -8.74 -11.08 -8.21
N ARG A 71 -9.27 -10.05 -8.88
CA ARG A 71 -9.58 -10.13 -10.32
C ARG A 71 -8.32 -10.32 -11.17
N HIS A 72 -7.17 -9.80 -10.72
CA HIS A 72 -5.88 -9.96 -11.39
C HIS A 72 -5.23 -11.33 -11.18
N LEU A 73 -5.74 -12.13 -10.24
CA LEU A 73 -5.25 -13.49 -9.98
C LEU A 73 -5.95 -14.55 -10.82
N ARG A 74 -7.15 -14.24 -11.34
CA ARG A 74 -7.87 -15.15 -12.22
C ARG A 74 -7.09 -15.33 -13.54
N PRO A 75 -6.98 -16.56 -14.06
CA PRO A 75 -6.46 -16.77 -15.41
C PRO A 75 -7.27 -15.92 -16.38
N THR A 76 -6.59 -15.11 -17.20
CA THR A 76 -7.24 -14.44 -18.33
C THR A 76 -7.63 -15.54 -19.33
N PRO A 77 -8.88 -15.60 -19.80
CA PRO A 77 -9.29 -16.58 -20.82
C PRO A 77 -8.54 -16.38 -22.14
#